data_AF-A0A7W5SC10-F1
#
_entry.id   AF-A0A7W5SC10-F1
#
_cell.length_a   1.000
_cell.length_b   1.000
_cell.length_c   1.000
_cell.angle_alpha   90.00
_cell.angle_beta   90.00
_cell.angle_gamma   90.00
#
_symmetry.space_group_name_H-M   'P 1'
#
loop_
_entity.id
_entity.type
_entity.pdbx_description
1 polymer ?
#
loop_
_entity_poly.entity_id
_entity_poly.type
_entity_poly.pdbx_seq_one_letter_code
_entity_poly.pdbx_strand_id
1 'polypeptide(L)' 'MSEILLTIPELDRRMAIIRENLRELIEQATAYSGAADEERASERIAEQEEELERLTKLRDELSRNQS' A
#
# COMPACT_ATOMS: atom_id res chain seq x y z
N MET A 1 6.24 -18.77 11.22
CA MET A 1 6.31 -17.95 10.00
C MET A 1 7.63 -17.25 10.06
N SER A 2 8.55 -17.56 9.13
CA SER A 2 9.88 -16.96 9.09
C SER A 2 9.72 -15.45 9.15
N GLU A 3 10.31 -14.82 10.16
CA GLU A 3 10.43 -13.37 10.27
C GLU A 3 11.37 -12.96 9.13
N ILE A 4 10.82 -12.87 7.91
CA ILE A 4 11.57 -12.49 6.72
C ILE A 4 11.92 -11.03 6.96
N LEU A 5 13.16 -10.78 7.37
CA LEU A 5 13.77 -9.46 7.28
C LEU A 5 13.58 -8.97 5.85
N LEU A 6 12.63 -8.05 5.66
CA LEU A 6 12.38 -7.46 4.35
C LEU A 6 13.56 -6.55 4.02
N THR A 7 14.17 -6.78 2.87
CA THR A 7 15.24 -5.92 2.36
C THR A 7 14.62 -4.67 1.73
N ILE A 8 15.40 -3.59 1.59
CA ILE A 8 14.94 -2.36 0.92
C ILE A 8 14.35 -2.66 -0.48
N PRO A 9 14.98 -3.46 -1.35
CA PRO A 9 14.38 -3.81 -2.64
C PRO A 9 13.06 -4.58 -2.55
N GLU A 10 12.89 -5.44 -1.54
CA GLU A 10 11.64 -6.16 -1.32
C GLU A 10 10.53 -5.21 -0.83
N LEU A 11 10.86 -4.25 0.04
CA LEU A 11 9.94 -3.19 0.46
C LEU A 11 9.51 -2.32 -0.72
N ASP A 12 10.47 -1.86 -1.54
CA ASP A 12 10.18 -1.06 -2.73
C ASP A 12 9.26 -1.82 -3.69
N ARG A 13 9.46 -3.12 -3.86
CA ARG A 13 8.60 -3.98 -4.70
C ARG A 13 7.18 -4.05 -4.17
N ARG A 14 7.00 -4.26 -2.86
CA ARG A 14 5.67 -4.32 -2.22
C ARG A 14 4.96 -2.97 -2.29
N MET A 15 5.68 -1.89 -2.02
CA MET A 15 5.17 -0.52 -2.14
C MET A 15 4.72 -0.23 -3.57
N ALA A 16 5.45 -0.69 -4.59
CA ALA A 16 5.04 -0.55 -5.98
C ALA A 16 3.73 -1.28 -6.29
N ILE A 17 3.55 -2.50 -5.77
CA ILE A 17 2.31 -3.26 -5.92
C ILE A 17 1.14 -2.54 -5.27
N ILE A 18 1.31 -2.04 -4.04
CA ILE A 18 0.25 -1.31 -3.33
C ILE A 18 -0.12 -0.02 -4.06
N ARG A 19 0.87 0.71 -4.59
CA ARG A 19 0.60 1.92 -5.39
C ARG A 19 -0.19 1.64 -6.65
N GLU A 20 0.10 0.54 -7.35
CA GLU A 20 -0.71 0.15 -8.52
C GLU A 20 -2.13 -0.23 -8.11
N ASN A 21 -2.28 -1.02 -7.04
CA ASN A 21 -3.59 -1.38 -6.52
C ASN A 21 -4.43 -0.14 -6.12
N LEU A 22 -3.81 0.85 -5.48
CA LEU A 22 -4.46 2.12 -5.13
C LEU A 22 -4.95 2.85 -6.38
N ARG A 23 -4.13 2.88 -7.44
CA ARG A 23 -4.51 3.50 -8.72
C ARG A 23 -5.72 2.81 -9.33
N GLU A 24 -5.71 1.47 -9.39
CA GLU A 24 -6.84 0.69 -9.90
C GLU A 24 -8.11 0.90 -9.06
N LEU A 25 -7.99 0.96 -7.74
CA LEU A 25 -9.14 1.19 -6.85
C LEU A 25 -9.75 2.57 -7.05
N ILE A 26 -8.92 3.61 -7.21
CA ILE A 26 -9.39 4.97 -7.48
C ILE A 26 -10.07 5.02 -8.86
N GLU A 27 -9.48 4.42 -9.89
CA GLU A 27 -10.09 4.32 -11.22
C GLU A 27 -11.45 3.60 -11.14
N GLN A 28 -11.56 2.50 -10.40
CA GLN A 28 -12.83 1.78 -10.19
C GLN A 28 -13.86 2.61 -9.44
N ALA A 29 -13.47 3.29 -8.35
CA ALA A 29 -14.36 4.13 -7.56
C ALA A 29 -14.92 5.30 -8.38
N THR A 30 -14.12 5.86 -9.29
CA THR A 30 -14.59 6.92 -10.21
C THR A 30 -15.48 6.39 -11.34
N ALA A 31 -15.31 5.12 -11.74
CA ALA A 31 -16.10 4.50 -12.81
C ALA A 31 -17.48 3.98 -12.33
N TYR A 32 -17.58 3.51 -11.09
CA TYR A 32 -18.80 2.94 -10.51
C TYR A 32 -19.32 3.82 -9.36
N SER A 33 -20.08 4.88 -9.67
CA SER A 33 -20.62 5.82 -8.65
C SER A 33 -21.94 5.36 -8.00
N GLY A 34 -21.93 4.14 -7.45
CA GLY A 34 -23.04 3.63 -6.63
C GLY A 34 -22.68 3.71 -5.14
N ALA A 35 -23.56 4.25 -4.29
CA ALA A 35 -23.25 4.53 -2.88
C ALA A 35 -22.67 3.34 -2.08
N ALA A 36 -23.12 2.11 -2.34
CA ALA A 36 -22.60 0.91 -1.67
C ALA A 36 -21.23 0.44 -2.21
N ASP A 37 -20.89 0.80 -3.44
CA ASP A 37 -19.61 0.48 -4.06
C ASP A 37 -18.56 1.54 -3.69
N GLU A 38 -18.98 2.78 -3.47
CA GLU A 38 -18.13 3.89 -2.98
C GLU A 38 -17.62 3.65 -1.55
N GLU A 39 -18.46 3.17 -0.62
CA GLU A 39 -18.05 2.91 0.77
C GLU A 39 -17.01 1.78 0.84
N ARG A 40 -17.26 0.64 0.15
CA ARG A 40 -16.30 -0.48 0.10
C ARG A 40 -15.00 -0.11 -0.62
N ALA A 41 -15.07 0.71 -1.67
CA ALA A 41 -13.87 1.18 -2.35
C ALA A 41 -13.05 2.10 -1.42
N SER A 42 -13.71 2.99 -0.69
CA SER A 42 -13.06 3.89 0.27
C SER A 42 -12.38 3.13 1.41
N GLU A 43 -13.02 2.11 1.97
CA GLU A 43 -12.41 1.24 3.00
C GLU A 43 -11.14 0.56 2.48
N ARG A 44 -11.20 -0.04 1.29
CA ARG A 44 -10.04 -0.73 0.68
C ARG A 44 -8.91 0.22 0.32
N ILE A 45 -9.22 1.44 -0.09
CA ILE A 45 -8.23 2.50 -0.33
C ILE A 45 -7.53 2.84 0.99
N ALA A 46 -8.29 3.10 2.05
CA ALA A 46 -7.74 3.43 3.36
C ALA A 46 -6.81 2.32 3.91
N GLU A 47 -7.21 1.05 3.79
CA GLU A 47 -6.38 -0.09 4.18
C GLU A 47 -5.03 -0.14 3.43
N GLN A 48 -5.05 0.15 2.13
CA GLN A 48 -3.84 0.16 1.31
C GLN A 48 -2.95 1.37 1.56
N GLU A 49 -3.52 2.54 1.81
CA GLU A 49 -2.77 3.73 2.23
C GLU A 49 -2.06 3.49 3.57
N GLU A 50 -2.74 2.87 4.54
CA GLU A 50 -2.16 2.55 5.84
C GLU A 50 -1.01 1.55 5.70
N GLU A 51 -1.16 0.51 4.87
CA GLU A 51 -0.07 -0.43 4.60
C GLU A 51 1.11 0.23 3.87
N LEU A 52 0.83 1.11 2.91
CA LEU A 52 1.88 1.87 2.23
C LEU A 52 2.67 2.75 3.20
N GLU A 53 1.99 3.38 4.16
CA GLU A 53 2.62 4.18 5.20
C GLU A 53 3.50 3.30 6.12
N ARG A 54 3.00 2.14 6.56
CA ARG A 54 3.76 1.18 7.38
C ARG A 54 5.04 0.73 6.67
N LEU A 55 4.95 0.33 5.39
CA LEU A 55 6.11 -0.10 4.61
C LEU A 55 7.11 1.03 4.36
N THR A 56 6.62 2.26 4.18
CA THR A 56 7.49 3.45 4.02
C THR A 56 8.30 3.68 5.30
N LYS A 57 7.66 3.64 6.48
CA LYS A 57 8.36 3.80 7.76
C LYS A 57 9.42 2.72 7.96
N LEU A 58 9.08 1.46 7.69
CA LEU A 58 10.01 0.33 7.79
C LEU A 58 11.21 0.49 6.85
N ARG A 59 10.97 0.94 5.61
CA ARG A 59 12.03 1.23 4.63
C ARG A 59 12.97 2.32 5.14
N ASP A 60 12.42 3.41 5.68
CA ASP A 60 13.20 4.55 6.17
C ASP A 60 14.02 4.18 7.42
N GLU A 61 13.50 3.31 8.29
CA GLU A 61 14.25 2.73 9.41
C GLU A 61 15.40 1.85 8.93
N LEU A 62 15.15 0.95 7.96
CA LEU A 62 16.20 0.10 7.38
C LEU A 62 17.27 0.91 6.66
N SER A 63 16.89 1.95 5.91
CA SER A 63 17.83 2.83 5.23
C SER A 63 18.72 3.57 6.23
N ARG A 64 18.17 4.04 7.36
CA ARG A 64 18.94 4.69 8.43
C ARG A 64 19.89 3.72 9.13
N ASN A 65 19.48 2.47 9.32
CA ASN A 65 20.30 1.44 9.95
C ASN A 65 21.42 0.89 9.04
N GLN A 66 21.32 1.12 7.73
CA GLN A 66 22.33 0.73 6.73
C GLN A 66 23.32 1.87 6.39
N SER A 67 23.11 3.06 6.96
CA SER A 67 23.96 4.25 6.81
C SER A 67 25.08 4.28 7.86
#